data_AF-A0A2P7MZB0-F1
#
_entry.id   AF-A0A2P7MZB0-F1
#
_cell.length_a   1.000
_cell.length_b   1.000
_cell.length_c   1.000
_cell.angle_alpha   90.00
_cell.angle_beta   90.00
_cell.angle_gamma   90.00
#
_symmetry.space_group_name_H-M   'P 1'
#
loop_
_entity.id
_entity.type
_entity.pdbx_description
1 polymer ?
#
loop_
_entity_poly.entity_id
_entity_poly.type
_entity_poly.pdbx_seq_one_letter_code
_entity_poly.pdbx_strand_id
1 'polypeptide(L)'
;MAVLTPIPASAAAIESAPSAAGPSCSLQRVAPQGARGKSASLWQLGIEAQALTSAIGQLAEQLETDDPEQRASALAELEAALLSEEGNKAALAAKADATCWVIEHLRAQASYRQQQAKRLTDLARSDAGRADALEESLVFVLTQLQPAATRFSFPNHELSSRKSQSVVIDDEDALDSEWLSVTTTTKPDKFAIKDALKAGRQITGAQLLIRRSWRIH
;
A
#
# COMPACT_ATOMS: atom_id res chain seq x y z
N MET A 1 23.03 -21.31 -47.53
CA MET A 1 22.05 -20.47 -48.26
C MET A 1 20.66 -20.91 -47.84
N ALA A 2 20.02 -20.16 -46.95
CA ALA A 2 18.62 -20.28 -46.60
C ALA A 2 18.06 -18.86 -46.63
N VAL A 3 17.17 -18.61 -47.57
CA VAL A 3 16.63 -17.28 -47.88
C VAL A 3 15.46 -17.04 -46.93
N LEU A 4 15.62 -16.08 -46.01
CA LEU A 4 14.54 -15.58 -45.16
C LEU A 4 13.68 -14.64 -46.00
N THR A 5 12.43 -15.01 -46.23
CA THR A 5 11.41 -14.10 -46.75
C THR A 5 10.81 -13.29 -45.60
N PRO A 6 10.68 -11.94 -45.73
CA PRO A 6 9.98 -11.14 -44.74
C PRO A 6 8.46 -11.18 -44.96
N ILE A 7 7.72 -11.27 -43.85
CA ILE A 7 6.26 -11.14 -43.77
C ILE A 7 5.92 -9.65 -43.90
N PRO A 8 4.96 -9.22 -44.75
CA PRO A 8 4.61 -7.81 -44.86
C PRO A 8 3.78 -7.36 -43.64
N ALA A 9 4.24 -6.29 -42.99
CA ALA A 9 3.48 -5.56 -41.99
C ALA A 9 2.34 -4.78 -42.68
N SER A 10 1.10 -5.17 -42.41
CA SER A 10 -0.07 -4.38 -42.79
C SER A 10 -0.20 -3.21 -41.82
N ALA A 11 0.18 -2.02 -42.27
CA ALA A 11 -0.14 -0.76 -41.62
C ALA A 11 -1.60 -0.40 -41.93
N ALA A 12 -2.52 -0.89 -41.11
CA ALA A 12 -3.89 -0.37 -41.09
C ALA A 12 -3.88 0.90 -40.22
N ALA A 13 -4.14 2.03 -40.87
CA ALA A 13 -4.38 3.31 -40.22
C ALA A 13 -5.55 3.16 -39.25
N ILE A 14 -5.30 3.37 -37.96
CA ILE A 14 -6.36 3.52 -36.96
C ILE A 14 -6.89 4.95 -37.13
N GLU A 15 -8.01 5.08 -37.84
CA GLU A 15 -8.85 6.26 -37.77
C GLU A 15 -9.15 6.55 -36.30
N SER A 16 -8.81 7.76 -35.87
CA SER A 16 -9.08 8.27 -34.53
C SER A 16 -10.58 8.28 -34.29
N ALA A 17 -11.02 7.46 -33.33
CA ALA A 17 -12.39 7.49 -32.84
C ALA A 17 -12.69 8.91 -32.30
N PRO A 18 -13.89 9.47 -32.57
CA PRO A 18 -14.28 10.74 -32.00
C PRO A 18 -14.32 10.63 -30.48
N SER A 19 -13.64 11.56 -29.81
CA SER A 19 -13.67 11.76 -28.37
C SER A 19 -15.11 11.98 -27.92
N ALA A 20 -15.79 10.90 -27.52
CA ALA A 20 -17.03 10.99 -26.77
C ALA A 20 -16.68 11.55 -25.40
N ALA A 21 -16.80 12.87 -25.25
CA ALA A 21 -16.87 13.49 -23.94
C ALA A 21 -18.02 12.81 -23.18
N GLY A 22 -17.66 11.91 -22.27
CA GLY A 22 -18.63 11.35 -21.32
C GLY A 22 -19.28 12.49 -20.54
N PRO A 23 -20.47 12.28 -19.96
CA PRO A 23 -21.10 13.28 -19.12
C PRO A 23 -20.11 13.62 -18.00
N SER A 24 -19.60 14.86 -18.03
CA SER A 24 -18.77 15.42 -16.98
C SER A 24 -19.62 15.45 -15.72
N CYS A 25 -19.47 14.42 -14.88
CA CYS A 25 -20.12 14.33 -13.59
C CYS A 25 -19.36 15.25 -12.65
N SER A 26 -19.56 16.56 -12.79
CA SER A 26 -19.02 17.52 -11.84
C SER A 26 -19.70 17.33 -10.49
N LEU A 27 -18.94 17.50 -9.39
CA LEU A 27 -19.47 17.52 -8.03
C LEU A 27 -20.41 18.71 -7.75
N GLN A 28 -20.54 19.61 -8.75
CA GLN A 28 -21.43 20.76 -8.77
C GLN A 28 -22.82 20.32 -9.23
N ARG A 29 -23.68 20.06 -8.24
CA ARG A 29 -25.11 19.90 -8.47
C ARG A 29 -25.66 21.18 -9.09
N VAL A 30 -26.04 21.17 -10.36
CA VAL A 30 -27.02 22.15 -10.87
C VAL A 30 -28.37 21.74 -10.30
N ALA A 31 -28.72 22.29 -9.14
CA ALA A 31 -30.08 22.20 -8.66
C ALA A 31 -30.99 22.88 -9.70
N PRO A 32 -32.00 22.20 -10.29
CA PRO A 32 -32.96 22.88 -11.15
C PRO A 32 -33.70 23.91 -10.30
N GLN A 33 -33.43 25.18 -10.57
CA GLN A 33 -34.15 26.30 -9.96
C GLN A 33 -35.62 26.20 -10.38
N GLY A 34 -36.49 25.68 -9.51
CA GLY A 34 -37.94 25.73 -9.73
C GLY A 34 -38.80 24.60 -9.15
N ALA A 35 -38.25 23.48 -8.68
CA ALA A 35 -39.07 22.34 -8.25
C ALA A 35 -39.09 22.12 -6.73
N ARG A 36 -39.62 23.08 -5.96
CA ARG A 36 -40.08 22.78 -4.59
C ARG A 36 -41.34 21.91 -4.69
N GLY A 37 -41.20 20.60 -4.46
CA GLY A 37 -42.36 19.76 -4.10
C GLY A 37 -42.60 18.47 -4.88
N LYS A 38 -41.62 17.90 -5.60
CA LYS A 38 -41.74 16.50 -6.06
C LYS A 38 -40.66 15.67 -5.41
N SER A 39 -41.04 14.73 -4.55
CA SER A 39 -40.14 13.69 -4.06
C SER A 39 -39.52 12.99 -5.26
N ALA A 40 -38.19 13.02 -5.37
CA ALA A 40 -37.47 12.32 -6.42
C ALA A 40 -37.87 10.83 -6.41
N SER A 41 -37.98 10.23 -7.59
CA SER A 41 -38.27 8.80 -7.66
C SER A 41 -37.11 8.00 -7.06
N LEU A 42 -37.38 6.80 -6.52
CA LEU A 42 -36.32 5.92 -6.00
C LEU A 42 -35.22 5.67 -7.04
N TRP A 43 -35.60 5.59 -8.32
CA TRP A 43 -34.68 5.52 -9.44
C TRP A 43 -33.78 6.75 -9.57
N GLN A 44 -34.34 7.97 -9.44
CA GLN A 44 -33.54 9.20 -9.47
C GLN A 44 -32.55 9.26 -8.31
N LEU A 45 -32.97 8.90 -7.11
CA LEU A 45 -32.08 8.85 -5.94
C LEU A 45 -30.93 7.84 -6.14
N GLY A 46 -31.22 6.69 -6.74
CA GLY A 46 -30.19 5.70 -7.08
C GLY A 46 -29.18 6.22 -8.10
N ILE A 47 -29.65 6.91 -9.14
CA ILE A 47 -28.79 7.55 -10.14
C ILE A 47 -27.92 8.63 -9.49
N GLU A 48 -28.50 9.47 -8.64
CA GLU A 48 -27.79 10.53 -7.94
C GLU A 48 -26.70 9.97 -6.99
N ALA A 49 -27.03 8.92 -6.22
CA ALA A 49 -26.07 8.26 -5.35
C ALA A 49 -24.91 7.64 -6.15
N GLN A 50 -25.22 6.93 -7.25
CA GLN A 50 -24.19 6.36 -8.13
C GLN A 50 -23.32 7.45 -8.75
N ALA A 51 -23.91 8.57 -9.18
CA ALA A 51 -23.16 9.68 -9.78
C ALA A 51 -22.18 10.30 -8.76
N LEU A 52 -22.59 10.49 -7.51
CA LEU A 52 -21.71 10.98 -6.45
C LEU A 52 -20.56 10.01 -6.19
N THR A 53 -20.85 8.72 -6.04
CA THR A 53 -19.83 7.69 -5.82
C THR A 53 -18.84 7.63 -6.99
N SER A 54 -19.33 7.67 -8.23
CA SER A 54 -18.46 7.68 -9.41
C SER A 54 -17.58 8.93 -9.48
N ALA A 55 -18.12 10.12 -9.19
CA ALA A 55 -17.35 11.37 -9.19
C ALA A 55 -16.24 11.36 -8.12
N ILE A 56 -16.54 10.87 -6.92
CA ILE A 56 -15.52 10.71 -5.87
C ILE A 56 -14.50 9.64 -6.25
N GLY A 57 -14.93 8.57 -6.92
CA GLY A 57 -14.03 7.55 -7.47
C GLY A 57 -13.00 8.13 -8.45
N GLN A 58 -13.42 9.03 -9.34
CA GLN A 58 -12.52 9.71 -10.27
C GLN A 58 -11.49 10.59 -9.54
N LEU A 59 -11.91 11.33 -8.51
CA LEU A 59 -10.98 12.08 -7.68
C LEU A 59 -10.00 11.15 -6.94
N ALA A 60 -10.47 9.99 -6.48
CA ALA A 60 -9.62 9.00 -5.83
C ALA A 60 -8.58 8.40 -6.80
N GLU A 61 -8.95 8.14 -8.05
CA GLU A 61 -8.02 7.71 -9.10
C GLU A 61 -6.94 8.76 -9.39
N GLN A 62 -7.31 10.05 -9.39
CA GLN A 62 -6.33 11.14 -9.53
C GLN A 62 -5.33 11.20 -8.38
N LEU A 63 -5.62 10.62 -7.21
CA LEU A 63 -4.67 10.53 -6.10
C LEU A 63 -3.52 9.55 -6.35
N GLU A 64 -3.65 8.66 -7.34
CA GLU A 64 -2.60 7.70 -7.71
C GLU A 64 -1.47 8.33 -8.55
N THR A 65 -1.62 9.56 -9.04
CA THR A 65 -0.60 10.26 -9.83
C THR A 65 0.66 10.57 -9.00
N ASP A 66 1.83 10.52 -9.63
CA ASP A 66 3.11 10.89 -9.00
C ASP A 66 3.25 12.41 -8.82
N ASP A 67 2.45 13.21 -9.53
CA ASP A 67 2.46 14.68 -9.45
C ASP A 67 1.81 15.17 -8.14
N PRO A 68 2.57 15.78 -7.21
CA PRO A 68 2.02 16.30 -5.96
C PRO A 68 0.99 17.42 -6.16
N GLU A 69 1.10 18.22 -7.22
CA GLU A 69 0.18 19.34 -7.47
C GLU A 69 -1.20 18.83 -7.88
N GLN A 70 -1.23 17.84 -8.78
CA GLN A 70 -2.48 17.16 -9.18
C GLN A 70 -3.17 16.48 -8.00
N ARG A 71 -2.42 15.78 -7.14
CA ARG A 71 -2.99 15.16 -5.92
C ARG A 71 -3.59 16.21 -4.98
N ALA A 72 -2.89 17.31 -4.76
CA ALA A 72 -3.39 18.40 -3.93
C ALA A 72 -4.66 19.04 -4.53
N SER A 73 -4.70 19.21 -5.86
CA SER A 73 -5.87 19.72 -6.57
C SER A 73 -7.10 18.83 -6.41
N ALA A 74 -6.95 17.51 -6.56
CA ALA A 74 -8.06 16.56 -6.41
C ALA A 74 -8.66 16.58 -4.99
N LEU A 75 -7.80 16.67 -3.97
CA LEU A 75 -8.23 16.83 -2.58
C LEU A 75 -8.93 18.17 -2.35
N ALA A 76 -8.36 19.27 -2.86
CA ALA A 76 -8.95 20.59 -2.76
C ALA A 76 -10.33 20.65 -3.43
N GLU A 77 -10.54 19.95 -4.54
CA GLU A 77 -11.83 19.84 -5.21
C GLU A 77 -12.86 19.09 -4.34
N LEU A 78 -12.48 17.95 -3.74
CA LEU A 78 -13.34 17.22 -2.81
C LEU A 78 -13.72 18.07 -1.59
N GLU A 79 -12.73 18.74 -0.99
CA GLU A 79 -12.92 19.63 0.15
C GLU A 79 -13.85 20.79 -0.19
N ALA A 80 -13.63 21.46 -1.33
CA ALA A 80 -14.49 22.53 -1.82
C ALA A 80 -15.92 22.05 -2.06
N ALA A 81 -16.10 20.84 -2.62
CA ALA A 81 -17.42 20.26 -2.87
C ALA A 81 -18.19 19.88 -1.59
N LEU A 82 -17.48 19.54 -0.51
CA LEU A 82 -18.10 19.30 0.80
C LEU A 82 -18.42 20.62 1.51
N LEU A 83 -17.50 21.59 1.47
CA LEU A 83 -17.70 22.91 2.08
C LEU A 83 -18.81 23.70 1.39
N SER A 84 -19.00 23.55 0.08
CA SER A 84 -20.08 24.23 -0.66
C SER A 84 -21.50 23.83 -0.21
N GLU A 85 -21.65 22.69 0.47
CA GLU A 85 -22.94 22.23 1.01
C GLU A 85 -23.19 22.72 2.44
N GLU A 86 -22.42 23.70 2.93
CA GLU A 86 -22.66 24.34 4.22
C GLU A 86 -24.12 24.87 4.29
N GLY A 87 -24.83 24.49 5.35
CA GLY A 87 -26.25 24.80 5.53
C GLY A 87 -27.23 23.80 4.89
N ASN A 88 -26.77 22.89 4.00
CA ASN A 88 -27.58 21.84 3.40
C ASN A 88 -27.23 20.45 3.94
N LYS A 89 -27.78 20.11 5.12
CA LYS A 89 -27.46 18.85 5.82
C LYS A 89 -27.68 17.59 4.98
N ALA A 90 -28.73 17.55 4.16
CA ALA A 90 -29.05 16.37 3.35
C ALA A 90 -28.04 16.18 2.21
N ALA A 91 -27.65 17.26 1.54
CA ALA A 91 -26.66 17.19 0.47
C ALA A 91 -25.26 16.88 1.00
N LEU A 92 -24.87 17.48 2.13
CA LEU A 92 -23.62 17.18 2.81
C LEU A 92 -23.55 15.71 3.23
N ALA A 93 -24.62 15.18 3.83
CA ALA A 93 -24.69 13.77 4.22
C ALA A 93 -24.52 12.84 3.01
N ALA A 94 -25.18 13.12 1.88
CA ALA A 94 -25.06 12.30 0.67
C ALA A 94 -23.62 12.30 0.09
N LYS A 95 -22.95 13.45 0.02
CA LYS A 95 -21.56 13.53 -0.45
C LYS A 95 -20.58 12.86 0.51
N ALA A 96 -20.77 13.05 1.82
CA ALA A 96 -19.94 12.42 2.84
C ALA A 96 -20.11 10.89 2.85
N ASP A 97 -21.34 10.39 2.71
CA ASP A 97 -21.64 8.96 2.62
C ASP A 97 -20.99 8.32 1.38
N ALA A 98 -21.14 8.95 0.22
CA ALA A 98 -20.45 8.51 -0.99
C ALA A 98 -18.91 8.51 -0.83
N THR A 99 -18.36 9.47 -0.07
CA THR A 99 -16.93 9.51 0.25
C THR A 99 -16.52 8.34 1.14
N CYS A 100 -17.29 8.04 2.18
CA CYS A 100 -17.09 6.89 3.05
C CYS A 100 -17.11 5.58 2.27
N TRP A 101 -18.05 5.42 1.33
CA TRP A 101 -18.16 4.24 0.48
C TRP A 101 -16.88 4.03 -0.34
N VAL A 102 -16.36 5.07 -1.00
CA VAL A 102 -15.12 4.98 -1.78
C VAL A 102 -13.92 4.64 -0.89
N ILE A 103 -13.83 5.23 0.31
CA ILE A 103 -12.78 4.91 1.29
C ILE A 103 -12.83 3.44 1.70
N GLU A 104 -14.02 2.92 2.02
CA GLU A 104 -14.20 1.52 2.41
C GLU A 104 -13.83 0.59 1.26
N HIS A 105 -14.28 0.89 0.04
CA HIS A 105 -13.96 0.13 -1.16
C HIS A 105 -12.44 0.02 -1.37
N LEU A 106 -11.72 1.14 -1.27
CA LEU A 106 -10.25 1.16 -1.40
C LEU A 106 -9.56 0.37 -0.29
N ARG A 107 -10.04 0.47 0.96
CA ARG A 107 -9.51 -0.31 2.09
C ARG A 107 -9.73 -1.81 1.89
N ALA A 108 -10.90 -2.21 1.40
CA ALA A 108 -11.21 -3.59 1.08
C ALA A 108 -10.26 -4.12 -0.01
N GLN A 109 -10.08 -3.37 -1.11
CA GLN A 109 -9.11 -3.74 -2.15
C GLN A 109 -7.68 -3.87 -1.61
N ALA A 110 -7.22 -2.91 -0.80
CA ALA A 110 -5.89 -2.95 -0.18
C ALA A 110 -5.71 -4.19 0.70
N SER A 111 -6.71 -4.51 1.54
CA SER A 111 -6.69 -5.69 2.39
C SER A 111 -6.62 -7.00 1.59
N TYR A 112 -7.37 -7.09 0.47
CA TYR A 112 -7.33 -8.23 -0.43
C TYR A 112 -5.94 -8.40 -1.07
N ARG A 113 -5.37 -7.30 -1.58
CA ARG A 113 -4.02 -7.30 -2.17
C ARG A 113 -2.95 -7.71 -1.15
N GLN A 114 -3.04 -7.23 0.10
CA GLN A 114 -2.13 -7.63 1.18
C GLN A 114 -2.21 -9.13 1.51
N GLN A 115 -3.42 -9.70 1.53
CA GLN A 115 -3.60 -11.14 1.75
C GLN A 115 -2.98 -11.97 0.61
N GLN A 116 -3.14 -11.54 -0.65
CA GLN A 116 -2.51 -12.21 -1.79
C GLN A 116 -0.98 -12.08 -1.75
N ALA A 117 -0.45 -10.90 -1.44
CA ALA A 117 1.00 -10.69 -1.32
C ALA A 117 1.61 -11.59 -0.23
N LYS A 118 0.94 -11.71 0.91
CA LYS A 118 1.35 -12.61 1.99
C LYS A 118 1.39 -14.06 1.51
N ARG A 119 0.32 -14.53 0.85
CA ARG A 119 0.27 -15.89 0.28
C ARG A 119 1.42 -16.16 -0.68
N LEU A 120 1.70 -15.24 -1.61
CA LEU A 120 2.80 -15.40 -2.57
C LEU A 120 4.16 -15.41 -1.88
N THR A 121 4.35 -14.58 -0.86
CA THR A 121 5.57 -14.57 -0.04
C THR A 121 5.77 -15.89 0.70
N ASP A 122 4.69 -16.46 1.25
CA ASP A 122 4.75 -17.74 1.96
C ASP A 122 5.05 -18.91 1.00
N LEU A 123 4.48 -18.89 -0.23
CA LEU A 123 4.82 -19.85 -1.27
C LEU A 123 6.29 -19.74 -1.70
N ALA A 124 6.78 -18.53 -1.95
CA ALA A 124 8.18 -18.29 -2.30
C ALA A 124 9.13 -18.78 -1.18
N ARG A 125 8.79 -18.54 0.08
CA ARG A 125 9.56 -19.04 1.23
C ARG A 125 9.56 -20.56 1.28
N SER A 126 8.42 -21.21 1.03
CA SER A 126 8.33 -22.67 0.97
C SER A 126 9.20 -23.26 -0.13
N ASP A 127 9.21 -22.66 -1.32
CA ASP A 127 10.02 -23.13 -2.43
C ASP A 127 11.52 -22.89 -2.19
N ALA A 128 11.89 -21.74 -1.60
CA ALA A 128 13.26 -21.49 -1.15
C ALA A 128 13.72 -22.54 -0.13
N GLY A 129 12.92 -22.82 0.91
CA GLY A 129 13.28 -23.85 1.89
C GLY A 129 13.38 -25.27 1.32
N ARG A 130 12.55 -25.61 0.32
CA ARG A 130 12.68 -26.88 -0.41
C ARG A 130 13.97 -26.93 -1.24
N ALA A 131 14.35 -25.82 -1.87
CA ALA A 131 15.61 -25.73 -2.61
C ALA A 131 16.82 -25.86 -1.67
N ASP A 132 16.81 -25.15 -0.54
CA ASP A 132 17.86 -25.21 0.48
C ASP A 132 18.05 -26.63 1.02
N ALA A 133 16.95 -27.34 1.32
CA ALA A 133 17.01 -28.72 1.79
C ALA A 133 17.59 -29.70 0.73
N LEU A 134 17.28 -29.47 -0.56
CA LEU A 134 17.86 -30.25 -1.65
C LEU A 134 19.33 -29.93 -1.85
N GLU A 135 19.72 -28.67 -1.73
CA GLU A 135 21.12 -28.24 -1.78
C GLU A 135 21.94 -28.86 -0.65
N GLU A 136 21.46 -28.77 0.60
CA GLU A 136 22.14 -29.35 1.76
C GLU A 136 22.33 -30.86 1.60
N SER A 137 21.29 -31.57 1.15
CA SER A 137 21.36 -33.01 0.86
C SER A 137 22.37 -33.34 -0.24
N LEU A 138 22.37 -32.56 -1.33
CA LEU A 138 23.32 -32.73 -2.43
C LEU A 138 24.77 -32.49 -1.96
N VAL A 139 25.01 -31.39 -1.25
CA VAL A 139 26.32 -31.04 -0.69
C VAL A 139 26.79 -32.13 0.27
N PHE A 140 25.91 -32.63 1.14
CA PHE A 140 26.22 -33.72 2.06
C PHE A 140 26.70 -34.96 1.30
N VAL A 141 25.97 -35.42 0.28
CA VAL A 141 26.36 -36.60 -0.49
C VAL A 141 27.68 -36.38 -1.25
N LEU A 142 27.84 -35.21 -1.91
CA LEU A 142 29.04 -34.92 -2.69
C LEU A 142 30.30 -34.81 -1.82
N THR A 143 30.20 -34.21 -0.65
CA THR A 143 31.33 -34.08 0.29
C THR A 143 31.69 -35.42 0.95
N GLN A 144 30.72 -36.32 1.17
CA GLN A 144 30.99 -37.69 1.60
C GLN A 144 31.74 -38.49 0.52
N LEU A 145 31.34 -38.35 -0.75
CA LEU A 145 31.98 -39.06 -1.86
C LEU A 145 33.34 -38.47 -2.24
N GLN A 146 33.53 -37.16 -2.11
CA GLN A 146 34.75 -36.43 -2.49
C GLN A 146 35.13 -35.35 -1.46
N PRO A 147 35.72 -35.72 -0.31
CA PRO A 147 35.94 -34.79 0.81
C PRO A 147 36.92 -33.65 0.52
N ALA A 148 37.85 -33.84 -0.42
CA ALA A 148 38.85 -32.83 -0.78
C ALA A 148 38.39 -31.91 -1.93
N ALA A 149 37.25 -32.19 -2.56
CA ALA A 149 36.78 -31.42 -3.71
C ALA A 149 36.15 -30.09 -3.23
N THR A 150 36.64 -28.98 -3.78
CA THR A 150 36.13 -27.64 -3.48
C THR A 150 35.20 -27.09 -4.56
N ARG A 151 35.05 -27.82 -5.69
CA ARG A 151 34.25 -27.45 -6.86
C ARG A 151 33.74 -28.72 -7.56
N PHE A 152 32.48 -28.70 -7.96
CA PHE A 152 31.83 -29.75 -8.74
C PHE A 152 31.23 -29.13 -10.02
N SER A 153 31.58 -29.68 -11.17
CA SER A 153 31.02 -29.27 -12.47
C SER A 153 30.07 -30.35 -12.97
N PHE A 154 28.85 -29.95 -13.29
CA PHE A 154 27.82 -30.78 -13.91
C PHE A 154 27.58 -30.32 -15.36
N PRO A 155 26.82 -31.07 -16.20
CA PRO A 155 26.57 -30.68 -17.58
C PRO A 155 25.97 -29.28 -17.76
N ASN A 156 25.10 -28.85 -16.84
CA ASN A 156 24.38 -27.57 -16.91
C ASN A 156 24.56 -26.67 -15.68
N HIS A 157 25.25 -27.15 -14.64
CA HIS A 157 25.33 -26.47 -13.35
C HIS A 157 26.73 -26.60 -12.76
N GLU A 158 27.06 -25.69 -11.85
CA GLU A 158 28.31 -25.71 -11.12
C GLU A 158 28.04 -25.43 -9.65
N LEU A 159 28.70 -26.20 -8.78
CA LEU A 159 28.70 -26.00 -7.34
C LEU A 159 30.13 -25.68 -6.91
N SER A 160 30.31 -24.58 -6.19
CA SER A 160 31.61 -24.19 -5.65
C SER A 160 31.48 -23.89 -4.17
N SER A 161 32.47 -24.33 -3.40
CA SER A 161 32.57 -24.00 -1.98
C SER A 161 33.24 -22.65 -1.77
N ARG A 162 32.82 -21.92 -0.74
CA ARG A 162 33.50 -20.73 -0.25
C ARG A 162 33.86 -20.93 1.21
N LYS A 163 35.07 -20.52 1.60
CA LYS A 163 35.44 -20.45 3.02
C LYS A 163 34.74 -19.23 3.64
N SER A 164 33.90 -19.47 4.62
CA SER A 164 33.41 -18.46 5.56
C SER A 164 34.02 -18.70 6.93
N GLN A 165 34.27 -17.62 7.66
CA GLN A 165 34.73 -17.67 9.06
C GLN A 165 33.70 -16.92 9.89
N SER A 166 33.21 -17.55 10.95
CA SER A 166 32.37 -16.93 11.97
C SER A 166 33.00 -17.17 13.33
N VAL A 167 33.01 -16.15 14.17
CA VAL A 167 33.41 -16.27 15.57
C VAL A 167 32.18 -16.73 16.35
N VAL A 168 32.28 -17.89 16.99
CA VAL A 168 31.26 -18.37 17.94
C VAL A 168 31.71 -17.91 19.32
N ILE A 169 30.85 -17.21 20.04
CA ILE A 169 31.09 -16.78 21.42
C ILE A 169 30.33 -17.75 22.31
N ASP A 170 31.07 -18.57 23.06
CA ASP A 170 30.48 -19.60 23.94
C ASP A 170 30.06 -19.02 25.30
N ASP A 171 30.77 -18.00 25.78
CA ASP A 171 30.50 -17.30 27.05
C ASP A 171 30.85 -15.81 26.91
N GLU A 172 29.82 -14.95 26.99
CA GLU A 172 29.97 -13.50 26.87
C GLU A 172 30.58 -12.86 28.14
N ASP A 173 30.40 -13.48 29.31
CA ASP A 173 30.86 -12.93 30.61
C ASP A 173 32.36 -13.17 30.85
N ALA A 174 32.95 -14.14 30.14
CA ALA A 174 34.38 -14.42 30.14
C ALA A 174 35.16 -13.52 29.16
N LEU A 175 34.48 -12.75 28.30
CA LEU A 175 35.13 -11.83 27.38
C LEU A 175 35.60 -10.58 28.11
N ASP A 176 36.85 -10.22 27.85
CA ASP A 176 37.39 -8.95 28.34
C ASP A 176 36.57 -7.77 27.82
N SER A 177 36.51 -6.70 28.62
CA SER A 177 35.71 -5.50 28.30
C SER A 177 36.09 -4.80 26.99
N GLU A 178 37.24 -5.14 26.40
CA GLU A 178 37.67 -4.65 25.09
C GLU A 178 36.87 -5.24 23.91
N TRP A 179 36.22 -6.40 24.10
CA TRP A 179 35.39 -7.08 23.10
C TRP A 179 33.89 -6.85 23.28
N LEU A 180 33.48 -6.19 24.38
CA LEU A 180 32.09 -5.95 24.75
C LEU A 180 31.68 -4.51 24.40
N SER A 181 30.52 -4.35 23.77
CA SER A 181 29.92 -3.04 23.53
C SER A 181 28.76 -2.79 24.51
N VAL A 182 28.96 -1.86 25.45
CA VAL A 182 27.96 -1.52 26.47
C VAL A 182 26.94 -0.52 25.89
N THR A 183 25.76 -1.02 25.51
CA THR A 183 24.66 -0.17 25.05
C THR A 183 23.72 0.18 26.21
N THR A 184 23.94 1.32 26.87
CA THR A 184 23.02 1.83 27.90
C THR A 184 21.83 2.53 27.25
N THR A 185 20.67 1.87 27.24
CA THR A 185 19.45 2.45 26.66
C THR A 185 18.59 3.10 27.74
N THR A 186 18.66 4.42 27.87
CA THR A 186 17.73 5.21 28.69
C THR A 186 16.47 5.54 27.89
N LYS A 187 15.32 4.98 28.28
CA LYS A 187 14.01 5.28 27.67
C LYS A 187 13.16 6.13 28.61
N PRO A 188 12.48 7.18 28.09
CA PRO A 188 11.55 7.96 28.89
C PRO A 188 10.33 7.11 29.26
N ASP A 189 9.97 7.08 30.55
CA ASP A 189 8.76 6.44 31.01
C ASP A 189 7.54 7.31 30.67
N LYS A 190 6.95 7.02 29.51
CA LYS A 190 5.77 7.73 29.00
C LYS A 190 4.55 7.60 29.91
N PHE A 191 4.45 6.55 30.74
CA PHE A 191 3.31 6.37 31.63
C PHE A 191 3.42 7.29 32.85
N ALA A 192 4.58 7.30 33.52
CA ALA A 192 4.84 8.20 34.63
C ALA A 192 4.75 9.67 34.21
N ILE A 193 5.30 10.01 33.04
CA ILE A 193 5.21 11.37 32.47
C ILE A 193 3.75 11.76 32.19
N LYS A 194 2.96 10.85 31.60
CA LYS A 194 1.54 11.10 31.32
C LYS A 194 0.73 11.31 32.60
N ASP A 195 1.00 10.55 33.65
CA ASP A 195 0.29 10.67 34.93
C ASP A 195 0.62 11.99 35.63
N ALA A 196 1.91 12.36 35.69
CA ALA A 196 2.35 13.64 36.23
C ALA A 196 1.78 14.86 35.46
N LEU A 197 1.73 14.79 34.13
CA LEU A 197 1.11 15.85 33.31
C LEU A 197 -0.41 15.95 33.56
N LYS A 198 -1.10 14.83 33.79
CA LYS A 198 -2.54 14.84 34.17
C LYS A 198 -2.76 15.42 35.57
N ALA A 199 -1.83 15.20 36.48
CA ALA A 199 -1.85 15.76 37.84
C ALA A 199 -1.48 17.26 37.89
N GLY A 200 -1.26 17.91 36.74
CA GLY A 200 -0.95 19.33 36.65
C GLY A 200 0.52 19.69 36.90
N ARG A 201 1.43 18.71 37.00
CA ARG A 201 2.87 18.98 37.06
C ARG A 201 3.38 19.36 35.67
N GLN A 202 4.14 20.45 35.58
CA GLN A 202 4.87 20.78 34.36
C GLN A 202 6.15 19.95 34.26
N ILE A 203 6.34 19.27 33.13
CA ILE A 203 7.55 18.51 32.81
C ILE A 203 8.17 19.14 31.57
N THR A 204 9.36 19.72 31.72
CA THR A 204 10.10 20.29 30.58
C THR A 204 10.38 19.21 29.55
N GLY A 205 9.98 19.45 28.30
CA GLY A 205 10.12 18.49 27.20
C GLY A 205 8.97 17.49 27.03
N ALA A 206 7.90 17.58 27.83
CA ALA A 206 6.70 16.75 27.66
C ALA A 206 5.41 17.58 27.69
N GLN A 207 4.48 17.26 26.79
CA GLN A 207 3.18 17.91 26.70
C GLN A 207 2.07 16.88 26.53
N LEU A 208 0.95 17.06 27.23
CA LEU A 208 -0.22 16.19 27.08
C LEU A 208 -1.08 16.70 25.93
N LEU A 209 -1.03 16.00 24.80
CA LEU A 209 -1.80 16.36 23.62
C LEU A 209 -3.07 15.51 23.52
N ILE A 210 -4.24 16.15 23.61
CA ILE A 210 -5.55 15.49 23.53
C ILE A 210 -6.04 15.52 22.09
N ARG A 211 -6.26 14.35 21.48
CA ARG A 211 -6.84 14.19 20.13
C ARG A 211 -8.09 13.32 20.21
N ARG A 212 -9.05 13.60 19.32
CA ARG A 212 -10.16 12.71 19.03
C ARG A 212 -9.77 11.79 17.87
N SER A 213 -10.08 10.50 17.99
CA SER A 213 -9.95 9.52 16.91
C SER A 213 -11.31 9.19 16.32
N TRP A 214 -11.45 9.26 15.01
CA TRP A 214 -12.67 8.91 14.28
C TRP A 214 -12.50 7.55 13.60
N ARG A 215 -13.59 6.80 13.45
CA ARG A 215 -13.63 5.52 12.74
C ARG A 215 -14.78 5.55 11.74
N ILE A 216 -14.53 5.00 10.56
CA ILE A 216 -15.55 4.72 9.55
C ILE A 216 -15.86 3.23 9.70
N HIS A 217 -17.14 2.90 9.90
CA HIS A 217 -17.64 1.54 10.07
C HIS A 217 -18.28 1.07 8.78
#